data_AF-A0A4Q6ASA0-F1
#
_entry.id   AF-A0A4Q6ASA0-F1
#
_cell.length_a   1.000
_cell.length_b   1.000
_cell.length_c   1.000
_cell.angle_alpha   90.00
_cell.angle_beta   90.00
_cell.angle_gamma   90.00
#
_symmetry.space_group_name_H-M   'P 1'
#
loop_
_entity.id
_entity.type
_entity.pdbx_description
1 polymer ?
#
loop_
_entity_poly.entity_id
_entity_poly.type
_entity_poly.pdbx_seq_one_letter_code
_entity_poly.pdbx_strand_id
1 'polypeptide(L)'
;MEMTTVISSPLVAASILVAIFASYVALSLINNFAESRGRIRAAWLASGALAMGIGIWSMHFIGMLAYEMPGMSMAYDLPLMLLSIAVAIGASGLGFYIVSHKVVPLSSLVSGGIAMAAAIAGMHYIGMYSMRMDAVILWNIPLVILSVLVALVASYGALLILIRFR
;
A
#
# COMPACT_ATOMS: atom_id res chain seq x y z
N MET A 1 28.76 -17.73 -8.12
CA MET A 1 27.72 -18.72 -7.80
C MET A 1 26.40 -18.01 -7.97
N GLU A 2 25.68 -18.25 -9.07
CA GLU A 2 24.33 -17.70 -9.26
C GLU A 2 23.44 -18.34 -8.20
N MET A 3 23.01 -17.56 -7.21
CA MET A 3 21.98 -17.99 -6.28
C MET A 3 20.65 -18.00 -7.04
N THR A 4 20.17 -19.18 -7.43
CA THR A 4 18.84 -19.33 -8.00
C THR A 4 17.82 -19.03 -6.92
N THR A 5 17.21 -17.85 -6.98
CA THR A 5 16.07 -17.48 -6.13
C THR A 5 14.90 -18.40 -6.46
N VAL A 6 14.37 -19.11 -5.47
CA VAL A 6 13.16 -19.92 -5.63
C VAL A 6 11.98 -19.06 -5.20
N ILE A 7 10.91 -19.02 -6.00
CA ILE A 7 9.71 -18.23 -5.70
C ILE A 7 8.59 -19.17 -5.25
N SER A 8 8.10 -18.95 -4.04
CA SER A 8 6.99 -19.72 -3.47
C SER A 8 5.66 -19.27 -4.10
N SER A 9 5.15 -20.06 -5.03
CA SER A 9 3.86 -19.80 -5.71
C SER A 9 2.68 -19.62 -4.74
N PRO A 10 2.56 -20.40 -3.63
CA PRO A 10 1.50 -20.19 -2.63
C PRO A 10 1.56 -18.81 -1.97
N LEU A 11 2.75 -18.30 -1.65
CA LEU A 11 2.90 -16.99 -1.01
C LEU A 11 2.62 -15.84 -1.98
N VAL A 12 2.99 -16.00 -3.26
CA VAL A 12 2.59 -15.06 -4.31
C VAL A 12 1.07 -14.99 -4.41
N ALA A 13 0.39 -16.15 -4.48
CA ALA A 13 -1.07 -16.21 -4.52
C ALA A 13 -1.69 -15.58 -3.25
N ALA A 14 -1.15 -15.86 -2.06
CA ALA A 14 -1.60 -15.27 -0.81
C ALA A 14 -1.45 -13.74 -0.80
N SER A 15 -0.33 -13.20 -1.28
CA SER A 15 -0.10 -11.75 -1.41
C SER A 15 -1.14 -11.09 -2.31
N ILE A 16 -1.42 -11.69 -3.48
CA ILE A 16 -2.45 -11.21 -4.41
C ILE A 16 -3.84 -11.25 -3.75
N LEU A 17 -4.20 -12.35 -3.09
CA LEU A 17 -5.49 -12.48 -2.41
C LEU A 17 -5.66 -11.44 -1.29
N VAL A 18 -4.62 -11.21 -0.49
CA VAL A 18 -4.61 -10.18 0.55
C VAL A 18 -4.76 -8.79 -0.06
N ALA A 19 -4.07 -8.50 -1.17
CA ALA A 19 -4.19 -7.22 -1.86
C ALA A 19 -5.61 -6.97 -2.38
N ILE A 20 -6.23 -7.97 -3.00
CA ILE A 20 -7.62 -7.90 -3.50
C ILE A 20 -8.59 -7.72 -2.34
N PHE A 21 -8.49 -8.54 -1.31
CA PHE A 21 -9.39 -8.52 -0.16
C PHE A 21 -9.29 -7.20 0.61
N ALA A 22 -8.08 -6.73 0.91
CA ALA A 22 -7.88 -5.48 1.62
C ALA A 22 -8.36 -4.27 0.81
N SER A 23 -8.11 -4.26 -0.51
CA SER A 23 -8.62 -3.21 -1.40
C SER A 23 -10.15 -3.21 -1.43
N TYR A 24 -10.78 -4.38 -1.56
CA TYR A 24 -12.22 -4.52 -1.52
C TYR A 24 -12.82 -4.00 -0.21
N VAL A 25 -12.27 -4.44 0.94
CA VAL A 25 -12.73 -4.00 2.26
C VAL A 25 -12.53 -2.49 2.41
N ALA A 26 -11.34 -1.96 2.14
CA ALA A 26 -11.05 -0.53 2.27
C ALA A 26 -11.99 0.31 1.41
N LEU A 27 -12.14 -0.02 0.12
CA LEU A 27 -13.03 0.72 -0.78
C LEU A 27 -14.50 0.58 -0.39
N SER A 28 -14.94 -0.58 0.10
CA SER A 28 -16.31 -0.80 0.59
C SER A 28 -16.62 0.04 1.84
N LEU A 29 -15.67 0.13 2.78
CA LEU A 29 -15.77 1.01 3.95
C LEU A 29 -15.84 2.49 3.53
N ILE A 30 -15.13 2.82 2.44
CA ILE A 30 -15.07 4.16 1.87
C ILE A 30 -16.27 4.50 0.95
N ASN A 31 -17.05 3.53 0.50
CA ASN A 31 -18.26 3.79 -0.28
C ASN A 31 -19.49 4.00 0.61
N ASN A 32 -19.60 3.24 1.70
CA ASN A 32 -20.78 3.26 2.57
C ASN A 32 -20.92 4.52 3.45
N PHE A 33 -20.09 5.55 3.30
CA PHE A 33 -20.09 6.73 4.18
C PHE A 33 -20.74 8.00 3.63
N ALA A 34 -21.22 8.02 2.37
CA ALA A 34 -21.67 9.26 1.72
C ALA A 34 -22.76 10.03 2.53
N GLU A 35 -23.46 9.34 3.43
CA GLU A 35 -24.52 9.90 4.28
C GLU A 35 -24.13 10.10 5.77
N SER A 36 -22.99 9.55 6.21
CA SER A 36 -22.57 9.62 7.62
C SER A 36 -21.98 10.98 7.99
N ARG A 37 -22.33 11.50 9.18
CA ARG A 37 -21.83 12.79 9.71
C ARG A 37 -21.03 12.61 11.00
N GLY A 38 -20.15 13.56 11.29
CA GLY A 38 -19.42 13.65 12.56
C GLY A 38 -18.56 12.42 12.86
N ARG A 39 -18.67 11.89 14.08
CA ARG A 39 -17.84 10.78 14.59
C ARG A 39 -17.95 9.48 13.77
N ILE A 40 -19.12 9.20 13.20
CA ILE A 40 -19.34 7.99 12.39
C ILE A 40 -18.53 8.06 11.10
N ARG A 41 -18.47 9.23 10.46
CA ARG A 41 -17.61 9.45 9.29
C ARG A 41 -16.13 9.25 9.62
N ALA A 42 -15.68 9.79 10.76
CA ALA A 42 -14.30 9.61 11.21
C ALA A 42 -13.98 8.13 11.48
N ALA A 43 -14.92 7.38 12.06
CA ALA A 43 -14.76 5.94 12.27
C ALA A 43 -14.64 5.16 10.95
N TRP A 44 -15.48 5.46 9.94
CA TRP A 44 -15.37 4.82 8.62
C TRP A 44 -14.05 5.13 7.92
N LEU A 45 -13.60 6.40 7.97
CA LEU A 45 -12.31 6.80 7.42
C LEU A 45 -11.14 6.10 8.12
N ALA A 46 -11.17 6.03 9.46
CA ALA A 46 -10.16 5.34 10.24
C ALA A 46 -10.13 3.84 9.90
N SER A 47 -11.29 3.18 9.85
CA SER A 47 -11.38 1.76 9.48
C SER A 47 -10.89 1.49 8.05
N GLY A 48 -11.26 2.35 7.09
CA GLY A 48 -10.77 2.25 5.71
C GLY A 48 -9.26 2.45 5.61
N ALA A 49 -8.72 3.44 6.31
CA ALA A 49 -7.29 3.71 6.36
C ALA A 49 -6.49 2.56 6.99
N LEU A 50 -7.01 1.99 8.09
CA LEU A 50 -6.43 0.81 8.74
C LEU A 50 -6.45 -0.40 7.80
N ALA A 51 -7.60 -0.71 7.20
CA ALA A 51 -7.73 -1.83 6.26
C ALA A 51 -6.78 -1.68 5.07
N MET A 52 -6.70 -0.49 4.48
CA MET A 52 -5.83 -0.23 3.34
C MET A 52 -4.35 -0.28 3.74
N GLY A 53 -3.96 0.40 4.82
CA GLY A 53 -2.56 0.44 5.26
C GLY A 53 -2.04 -0.93 5.69
N ILE A 54 -2.83 -1.69 6.47
CA ILE A 54 -2.50 -3.07 6.85
C ILE A 54 -2.45 -3.96 5.59
N GLY A 55 -3.37 -3.75 4.64
CA GLY A 55 -3.39 -4.44 3.36
C GLY A 55 -2.13 -4.25 2.54
N ILE A 56 -1.76 -2.99 2.27
CA ILE A 56 -0.54 -2.60 1.55
C ILE A 56 0.69 -3.20 2.23
N TRP A 57 0.80 -3.05 3.56
CA TRP A 57 1.90 -3.61 4.33
C TRP A 57 1.95 -5.15 4.22
N SER A 58 0.84 -5.84 4.49
CA SER A 58 0.78 -7.30 4.48
C SER A 58 1.08 -7.89 3.10
N MET A 59 0.50 -7.35 2.03
CA MET A 59 0.77 -7.84 0.66
C MET A 59 2.25 -7.74 0.33
N HIS A 60 2.93 -6.66 0.76
CA HIS A 60 4.34 -6.46 0.46
C HIS A 60 5.21 -7.45 1.22
N PHE A 61 5.05 -7.57 2.54
CA PHE A 61 5.86 -8.49 3.34
C PHE A 61 5.57 -9.97 3.00
N ILE A 62 4.32 -10.35 2.70
CA ILE A 62 4.01 -11.69 2.18
C ILE A 62 4.68 -11.92 0.82
N GLY A 63 4.70 -10.92 -0.04
CA GLY A 63 5.41 -10.98 -1.33
C GLY A 63 6.92 -11.12 -1.16
N MET A 64 7.51 -10.44 -0.18
CA MET A 64 8.93 -10.56 0.16
C MET A 64 9.26 -11.96 0.72
N LEU A 65 8.39 -12.52 1.56
CA LEU A 65 8.53 -13.89 2.06
C LEU A 65 8.44 -14.95 0.95
N ALA A 66 7.84 -14.62 -0.20
CA ALA A 66 7.80 -15.53 -1.34
C ALA A 66 9.18 -15.73 -1.99
N TYR A 67 10.13 -14.82 -1.76
CA TYR A 67 11.51 -14.98 -2.20
C TYR A 67 12.29 -15.86 -1.24
N GLU A 68 12.52 -17.10 -1.64
CA GLU A 68 13.40 -18.01 -0.94
C GLU A 68 14.83 -17.80 -1.47
N MET A 69 15.70 -17.29 -0.61
CA MET A 69 17.12 -17.06 -0.89
C MET A 69 17.96 -18.08 -0.11
N PRO A 70 18.34 -19.22 -0.71
CA PRO A 70 19.08 -20.26 -0.02
C PRO A 70 20.38 -19.73 0.59
N GLY A 71 20.58 -19.97 1.89
CA GLY A 71 21.78 -19.53 2.60
C GLY A 71 21.77 -18.08 3.09
N MET A 72 20.67 -17.34 2.91
CA MET A 72 20.51 -15.98 3.41
C MET A 72 19.27 -15.88 4.30
N SER A 73 19.45 -15.48 5.55
CA SER A 73 18.32 -15.18 6.45
C SER A 73 17.88 -13.73 6.24
N MET A 74 16.57 -13.54 6.10
CA MET A 74 15.96 -12.22 6.02
C MET A 74 15.34 -11.88 7.38
N ALA A 75 15.94 -10.92 8.07
CA ALA A 75 15.40 -10.33 9.28
C ALA A 75 14.91 -8.90 9.00
N TYR A 76 14.22 -8.29 9.97
CA TYR A 76 13.68 -6.95 9.83
C TYR A 76 13.98 -6.10 11.07
N ASP A 77 14.33 -4.84 10.83
CA ASP A 77 14.40 -3.79 11.84
C ASP A 77 12.98 -3.40 12.26
N LEU A 78 12.62 -3.75 13.50
CA LEU A 78 11.25 -3.57 14.01
C LEU A 78 10.79 -2.10 13.98
N PRO A 79 11.59 -1.09 14.42
CA PRO A 79 11.22 0.31 14.30
C PRO A 79 10.88 0.75 12.87
N LEU A 80 11.72 0.42 11.89
CA LEU A 80 11.47 0.79 10.48
C LEU A 80 10.28 0.04 9.91
N MET A 81 10.11 -1.23 10.26
CA MET A 81 8.94 -2.02 9.88
C MET A 81 7.64 -1.39 10.40
N LEU A 82 7.60 -0.96 11.67
CA LEU A 82 6.46 -0.26 12.26
C LEU A 82 6.23 1.13 11.66
N LEU A 83 7.31 1.84 11.31
CA LEU A 83 7.21 3.11 10.59
C LEU A 83 6.57 2.92 9.20
N SER A 84 6.92 1.85 8.49
CA SER A 84 6.39 1.57 7.15
C SER A 84 4.87 1.40 7.16
N ILE A 85 4.32 0.63 8.11
CA ILE A 85 2.86 0.45 8.26
C ILE A 85 2.18 1.73 8.73
N ALA A 86 2.82 2.51 9.62
CA ALA A 86 2.28 3.80 10.05
C ALA A 86 2.16 4.79 8.89
N VAL A 87 3.17 4.85 8.01
CA VAL A 87 3.14 5.64 6.78
C VAL A 87 2.04 5.15 5.83
N ALA A 88 1.90 3.83 5.67
CA ALA A 88 0.85 3.24 4.84
C ALA A 88 -0.56 3.66 5.31
N ILE A 89 -0.82 3.53 6.62
CA ILE A 89 -2.12 3.88 7.23
C ILE A 89 -2.36 5.39 7.12
N GLY A 90 -1.39 6.21 7.52
CA GLY A 90 -1.54 7.67 7.57
C GLY A 90 -1.77 8.28 6.19
N ALA A 91 -0.96 7.89 5.20
CA ALA A 91 -1.08 8.40 3.84
C ALA A 91 -2.33 7.88 3.12
N SER A 92 -2.73 6.61 3.36
CA SER A 92 -4.01 6.09 2.84
C SER A 92 -5.20 6.83 3.44
N GLY A 93 -5.16 7.09 4.74
CA GLY A 93 -6.20 7.88 5.43
C GLY A 93 -6.31 9.30 4.89
N LEU A 94 -5.19 9.96 4.61
CA LEU A 94 -5.17 11.26 3.95
C LEU A 94 -5.78 11.20 2.55
N GLY A 95 -5.39 10.20 1.74
CA GLY A 95 -5.93 10.01 0.40
C GLY A 95 -7.44 9.84 0.40
N PHE A 96 -7.95 8.96 1.27
CA PHE A 96 -9.39 8.77 1.45
C PHE A 96 -10.11 9.99 1.99
N TYR A 97 -9.53 10.70 2.96
CA TYR A 97 -10.08 11.94 3.47
C TYR A 97 -10.28 12.97 2.35
N ILE A 98 -9.26 13.16 1.50
CA ILE A 98 -9.30 14.10 0.38
C ILE A 98 -10.43 13.76 -0.62
N VAL A 99 -10.65 12.48 -0.93
CA VAL A 99 -11.70 12.06 -1.89
C VAL A 99 -13.06 11.76 -1.25
N SER A 100 -13.19 11.97 0.07
CA SER A 100 -14.41 11.66 0.81
C SER A 100 -15.55 12.68 0.67
N HIS A 101 -15.36 13.75 -0.11
CA HIS A 101 -16.40 14.75 -0.33
C HIS A 101 -17.47 14.29 -1.32
N LYS A 102 -18.69 14.85 -1.23
CA LYS A 102 -19.83 14.49 -2.10
C LYS A 102 -19.55 14.77 -3.58
N VAL A 103 -18.86 15.87 -3.85
CA VAL A 103 -18.38 16.23 -5.18
C VAL A 103 -16.86 16.23 -5.08
N VAL A 104 -16.20 15.40 -5.90
CA VAL A 104 -14.75 15.28 -5.91
C VAL A 104 -14.21 16.02 -7.15
N PRO A 105 -13.65 17.24 -6.99
CA PRO A 105 -13.02 17.93 -8.10
C PRO A 105 -11.74 17.20 -8.55
N LEU A 106 -11.29 17.47 -9.78
CA LEU A 106 -10.07 16.86 -10.33
C LEU A 106 -8.84 17.08 -9.43
N SER A 107 -8.74 18.24 -8.77
CA SER A 107 -7.66 18.54 -7.83
C SER A 107 -7.65 17.63 -6.60
N SER A 108 -8.82 17.29 -6.05
CA SER A 108 -8.95 16.31 -4.96
C SER A 108 -8.61 14.90 -5.43
N LEU A 109 -8.99 14.53 -6.66
CA LEU A 109 -8.62 13.23 -7.22
C LEU A 109 -7.10 13.11 -7.41
N VAL A 110 -6.44 14.15 -7.96
CA VAL A 110 -4.98 14.18 -8.13
C VAL A 110 -4.27 14.15 -6.78
N SER A 111 -4.65 15.01 -5.84
CA SER A 111 -4.00 15.06 -4.51
C SER A 111 -4.24 13.79 -3.70
N GLY A 112 -5.43 13.20 -3.79
CA GLY A 112 -5.73 11.89 -3.21
C GLY A 112 -4.90 10.77 -3.84
N GLY A 113 -4.74 10.79 -5.16
CA GLY A 113 -3.90 9.84 -5.89
C GLY A 113 -2.43 9.93 -5.49
N ILE A 114 -1.91 11.15 -5.32
CA ILE A 114 -0.54 11.38 -4.80
C ILE A 114 -0.41 10.83 -3.37
N ALA A 115 -1.38 11.08 -2.50
CA ALA A 115 -1.36 10.56 -1.13
C ALA A 115 -1.38 9.02 -1.08
N MET A 116 -2.20 8.38 -1.92
CA MET A 116 -2.23 6.93 -2.07
C MET A 116 -0.93 6.37 -2.64
N ALA A 117 -0.34 7.02 -3.65
CA ALA A 117 0.95 6.65 -4.20
C ALA A 117 2.07 6.76 -3.15
N ALA A 118 2.02 7.81 -2.32
CA ALA A 118 2.93 7.99 -1.19
C ALA A 118 2.75 6.90 -0.12
N ALA A 119 1.53 6.42 0.12
CA ALA A 119 1.29 5.29 1.00
C ALA A 119 1.99 4.02 0.50
N ILE A 120 1.83 3.70 -0.79
CA ILE A 120 2.42 2.52 -1.42
C ILE A 120 3.94 2.63 -1.49
N ALA A 121 4.46 3.70 -2.10
CA ALA A 121 5.90 3.90 -2.29
C ALA A 121 6.62 4.12 -0.96
N GLY A 122 6.05 4.92 -0.06
CA GLY A 122 6.62 5.18 1.26
C GLY A 122 6.72 3.91 2.08
N MET A 123 5.64 3.13 2.18
CA MET A 123 5.69 1.83 2.86
C MET A 123 6.70 0.90 2.19
N HIS A 124 6.69 0.78 0.85
CA HIS A 124 7.58 -0.09 0.11
C HIS A 124 9.06 0.22 0.39
N TYR A 125 9.49 1.47 0.23
CA TYR A 125 10.90 1.79 0.42
C TYR A 125 11.32 1.75 1.89
N ILE A 126 10.48 2.22 2.83
CA ILE A 126 10.79 2.10 4.26
C ILE A 126 10.85 0.61 4.67
N GLY A 127 9.96 -0.22 4.11
CA GLY A 127 9.96 -1.67 4.30
C GLY A 127 11.24 -2.32 3.78
N MET A 128 11.69 -1.96 2.57
CA MET A 128 12.97 -2.40 2.02
C MET A 128 14.15 -1.95 2.88
N TYR A 129 14.14 -0.70 3.39
CA TYR A 129 15.16 -0.21 4.32
C TYR A 129 15.15 -0.94 5.68
N SER A 130 14.02 -1.54 6.07
CA SER A 130 13.95 -2.33 7.30
C SER A 130 14.63 -3.70 7.16
N MET A 131 14.90 -4.17 5.94
CA MET A 131 15.49 -5.49 5.72
C MET A 131 16.92 -5.58 6.27
N ARG A 132 17.17 -6.64 7.03
CA ARG A 132 18.50 -7.03 7.51
C ARG A 132 18.84 -8.38 6.90
N MET A 133 19.76 -8.36 5.94
CA MET A 133 20.23 -9.53 5.20
C MET A 133 21.70 -9.36 4.86
N ASP A 134 22.40 -10.47 4.59
CA ASP A 134 23.81 -10.47 4.17
C ASP A 134 23.97 -10.06 2.69
N ALA A 135 23.29 -8.99 2.28
CA ALA A 135 23.30 -8.41 0.95
C ALA A 135 23.11 -6.89 0.99
N VAL A 136 23.66 -6.20 -0.01
CA VAL A 136 23.51 -4.75 -0.17
C VAL A 136 22.46 -4.47 -1.24
N ILE A 137 21.46 -3.64 -0.90
CA ILE A 137 20.44 -3.19 -1.85
C ILE A 137 21.03 -2.10 -2.72
N LEU A 138 21.17 -2.38 -4.03
CA LEU A 138 21.59 -1.39 -5.02
C LEU A 138 20.37 -0.79 -5.72
N TRP A 139 20.21 0.53 -5.59
CA TRP A 139 19.08 1.25 -6.16
C TRP A 139 19.36 1.67 -7.60
N ASN A 140 18.59 1.12 -8.55
CA ASN A 140 18.55 1.63 -9.91
C ASN A 140 17.54 2.79 -9.98
N ILE A 141 18.04 4.03 -10.03
CA ILE A 141 17.21 5.24 -9.97
C ILE A 141 16.12 5.27 -11.07
N PRO A 142 16.40 4.93 -12.34
CA PRO A 142 15.35 4.79 -13.36
C PRO A 142 14.21 3.83 -12.96
N LEU A 143 14.53 2.65 -12.42
CA LEU A 143 13.51 1.69 -11.98
C LEU A 143 12.73 2.16 -10.76
N VAL A 144 13.40 2.85 -9.83
CA VAL A 144 12.76 3.48 -8.68
C VAL A 144 11.73 4.50 -9.15
N ILE A 145 12.11 5.43 -10.03
CA ILE A 145 11.20 6.42 -10.61
C ILE A 145 10.02 5.73 -11.32
N LEU A 146 10.30 4.71 -12.14
CA LEU A 146 9.27 3.96 -12.85
C LEU A 146 8.27 3.31 -11.89
N SER A 147 8.74 2.66 -10.82
CA SER A 147 7.83 2.03 -9.84
C SER A 147 6.96 3.05 -9.09
N VAL A 148 7.49 4.24 -8.79
CA VAL A 148 6.69 5.34 -8.20
C VAL A 148 5.63 5.83 -9.18
N LEU A 149 5.97 5.96 -10.47
CA LEU A 149 5.00 6.32 -11.51
C LEU A 149 3.90 5.27 -11.67
N VAL A 150 4.25 3.98 -11.63
CA VAL A 150 3.27 2.88 -11.64
C VAL A 150 2.35 2.97 -10.43
N ALA A 151 2.88 3.20 -9.22
CA ALA A 151 2.07 3.38 -8.02
C ALA A 151 1.13 4.59 -8.15
N LEU A 152 1.57 5.69 -8.76
CA LEU A 152 0.78 6.89 -8.99
C LEU A 152 -0.36 6.65 -9.98
N VAL A 153 -0.08 6.02 -11.12
CA VAL A 153 -1.09 5.69 -12.14
C VAL A 153 -2.11 4.68 -11.59
N ALA A 154 -1.65 3.64 -10.90
CA ALA A 154 -2.52 2.65 -10.28
C ALA A 154 -3.42 3.28 -9.20
N SER A 155 -2.86 4.14 -8.35
CA SER A 155 -3.61 4.86 -7.32
C SER A 155 -4.67 5.78 -7.91
N TYR A 156 -4.32 6.55 -8.95
CA TYR A 156 -5.27 7.40 -9.66
C TYR A 156 -6.40 6.59 -10.29
N GLY A 157 -6.08 5.48 -10.98
CA GLY A 157 -7.06 4.58 -11.57
C GLY A 157 -8.01 3.98 -10.52
N ALA A 158 -7.48 3.51 -9.39
CA ALA A 158 -8.29 2.96 -8.30
C ALA A 158 -9.25 4.00 -7.70
N LEU A 159 -8.79 5.23 -7.46
CA LEU A 159 -9.65 6.31 -6.96
C LEU A 159 -10.68 6.77 -7.99
N LEU A 160 -10.33 6.75 -9.28
CA LEU A 160 -11.27 7.07 -10.35
C LEU A 160 -12.39 6.03 -10.42
N ILE A 161 -12.06 4.74 -10.31
CA ILE A 161 -13.03 3.65 -10.20
C ILE A 161 -13.91 3.86 -8.96
N LEU A 162 -13.31 4.10 -7.80
CA LEU A 162 -14.02 4.36 -6.55
C LEU A 162 -15.07 5.46 -6.73
N ILE A 163 -14.70 6.61 -7.32
CA ILE A 163 -15.62 7.73 -7.52
C ILE A 163 -16.68 7.42 -8.58
N ARG A 164 -16.34 6.64 -9.61
CA ARG A 164 -17.28 6.28 -10.70
C ARG A 164 -18.39 5.34 -10.23
N PHE A 165 -18.13 4.50 -9.23
CA PHE A 165 -19.06 3.51 -8.68
C PHE A 165 -19.62 3.90 -7.30
N ARG A 166 -19.50 5.17 -6.90
CA ARG A 166 -20.19 5.77 -5.75
C ARG A 166 -21.57 6.26 -6.14
#